data_AF-A0A0F4KXM1-F1
#
_entry.id   AF-A0A0F4KXM1-F1
#
_cell.length_a   1.000
_cell.length_b   1.000
_cell.length_c   1.000
_cell.angle_alpha   90.00
_cell.angle_beta   90.00
_cell.angle_gamma   90.00
#
_symmetry.space_group_name_H-M   'P 1'
#
loop_
_entity.id
_entity.type
_entity.pdbx_description
1 polymer ?
#
loop_
_entity_poly.entity_id
_entity_poly.type
_entity_poly.pdbx_seq_one_letter_code
_entity_poly.pdbx_strand_id
1 'polypeptide(L)'
;MKQYTRQFHWYRWLRILFLGLAGLIMLIKPEKSLDAILYLIAAYLVGLALIALHDGWLLSKTHSDNTGPYATAVISIIMAVLIFPIAHLLLPLLSVLLGIILLINGVNQFFNARVNRKYINVIPWLDYLYSLLLILLGIILVFNPFDMLSLFFRLLGVGLIALAIMEFINTRLYK
;
A
#
# COMPACT_ATOMS: atom_id res chain seq x y z
N MET A 1 -1.30 -23.33 -32.87
CA MET A 1 -1.04 -21.89 -32.68
C MET A 1 -2.29 -21.00 -32.51
N LYS A 2 -3.45 -21.28 -33.13
CA LYS A 2 -4.68 -20.45 -32.97
C LYS A 2 -5.35 -20.45 -31.58
N GLN A 3 -5.04 -21.40 -30.69
CA GLN A 3 -5.64 -21.45 -29.34
C GLN A 3 -4.95 -20.54 -28.31
N TYR A 4 -3.69 -20.15 -28.53
CA TYR A 4 -2.93 -19.31 -27.59
C TYR A 4 -3.34 -17.82 -27.63
N THR A 5 -3.80 -17.33 -28.79
CA THR A 5 -4.23 -15.93 -28.93
C THR A 5 -5.52 -15.64 -28.15
N ARG A 6 -6.44 -16.60 -28.09
CA ARG A 6 -7.74 -16.43 -27.41
C ARG A 6 -7.62 -16.34 -25.88
N GLN A 7 -6.71 -17.11 -25.29
CA GLN A 7 -6.40 -17.02 -23.86
C GLN A 7 -5.74 -15.67 -23.50
N PHE A 8 -4.86 -15.17 -24.38
CA PHE A 8 -4.18 -13.90 -24.20
C PHE A 8 -5.13 -12.70 -24.19
N HIS A 9 -6.15 -12.70 -25.06
CA HIS A 9 -7.16 -11.65 -25.06
C HIS A 9 -8.03 -11.67 -23.79
N TRP A 10 -8.47 -12.84 -23.32
CA TRP A 10 -9.30 -12.95 -22.11
C TRP A 10 -8.56 -12.47 -20.86
N TYR A 11 -7.28 -12.82 -20.73
CA TYR A 11 -6.43 -12.36 -19.62
C TYR A 11 -6.31 -10.82 -19.59
N ARG A 12 -6.11 -10.19 -20.76
CA ARG A 12 -6.04 -8.72 -20.87
C ARG A 12 -7.33 -8.03 -20.42
N TRP A 13 -8.49 -8.54 -20.85
CA TRP A 13 -9.78 -8.00 -20.42
C TRP A 13 -10.02 -8.16 -18.92
N LEU A 14 -9.69 -9.33 -18.36
CA LEU A 14 -9.80 -9.58 -16.93
C LEU A 14 -8.92 -8.64 -16.12
N ARG A 15 -7.68 -8.39 -16.59
CA ARG A 15 -6.73 -7.47 -15.97
C ARG A 15 -7.24 -6.03 -15.98
N ILE A 16 -7.73 -5.53 -17.13
CA ILE A 16 -8.30 -4.18 -17.24
C ILE A 16 -9.46 -4.01 -16.26
N LEU A 17 -10.36 -5.00 -16.21
CA LEU A 17 -11.50 -4.99 -15.31
C LEU A 17 -11.05 -4.99 -13.84
N PHE A 18 -10.06 -5.82 -13.50
CA PHE A 18 -9.50 -5.87 -12.15
C PHE A 18 -8.83 -4.54 -11.75
N LEU A 19 -7.99 -3.96 -12.62
CA LEU A 19 -7.32 -2.68 -12.37
C LEU A 19 -8.34 -1.53 -12.22
N GLY A 20 -9.35 -1.48 -13.08
CA GLY A 20 -10.39 -0.46 -13.03
C GLY A 20 -11.24 -0.56 -11.77
N LEU A 21 -11.69 -1.77 -11.40
CA LEU A 21 -12.47 -1.99 -10.18
C LEU A 21 -11.65 -1.73 -8.92
N ALA A 22 -10.43 -2.26 -8.84
CA ALA A 22 -9.54 -2.02 -7.70
C ALA A 22 -9.25 -0.51 -7.54
N GLY A 23 -8.96 0.17 -8.65
CA GLY A 23 -8.74 1.61 -8.67
C GLY A 23 -9.97 2.41 -8.22
N LEU A 24 -11.17 2.01 -8.65
CA LEU A 24 -12.42 2.66 -8.25
C LEU A 24 -12.73 2.48 -6.76
N ILE A 25 -12.51 1.28 -6.22
CA ILE A 25 -12.71 0.99 -4.80
C ILE A 25 -11.74 1.84 -3.96
N MET A 26 -10.46 1.88 -4.34
CA MET A 26 -9.44 2.70 -3.68
C MET A 26 -9.76 4.19 -3.71
N LEU A 27 -10.32 4.68 -4.83
CA LEU A 27 -10.66 6.09 -5.01
C LEU A 27 -11.88 6.50 -4.16
N ILE A 28 -12.92 5.67 -4.08
CA ILE A 28 -14.18 6.03 -3.40
C ILE A 28 -14.13 5.67 -1.91
N LYS A 29 -13.59 4.49 -1.56
CA LYS A 29 -13.58 3.94 -0.20
C LYS A 29 -12.18 3.44 0.19
N PRO A 30 -11.21 4.34 0.36
CA PRO A 30 -9.83 3.97 0.69
C PRO A 30 -9.70 3.14 1.97
N GLU A 31 -10.54 3.41 2.98
CA GLU A 31 -10.59 2.62 4.22
C GLU A 31 -10.93 1.15 3.95
N LYS A 32 -11.88 0.89 3.05
CA LYS A 32 -12.25 -0.48 2.67
C LYS A 32 -11.17 -1.17 1.86
N SER A 33 -10.34 -0.42 1.13
CA SER A 33 -9.17 -0.99 0.48
C SER A 33 -8.09 -1.41 1.47
N LEU A 34 -7.88 -0.63 2.53
CA LEU A 34 -7.00 -1.02 3.64
C LEU A 34 -7.50 -2.27 4.36
N ASP A 35 -8.79 -2.29 4.73
CA ASP A 35 -9.42 -3.46 5.35
C ASP A 35 -9.25 -4.70 4.45
N ALA A 36 -9.46 -4.56 3.14
CA ALA A 36 -9.32 -5.66 2.19
C ALA A 36 -7.89 -6.23 2.18
N ILE A 37 -6.85 -5.37 2.26
CA ILE A 37 -5.46 -5.82 2.35
C ILE A 37 -5.23 -6.58 3.67
N LEU A 38 -5.73 -6.06 4.79
CA LEU A 38 -5.62 -6.73 6.09
C LEU A 38 -6.32 -8.09 6.10
N TYR A 39 -7.51 -8.18 5.49
CA TYR A 39 -8.22 -9.46 5.33
C TYR A 39 -7.46 -10.45 4.44
N LEU A 40 -6.83 -10.00 3.35
CA LEU A 40 -6.02 -10.87 2.51
C LEU A 40 -4.80 -11.42 3.26
N ILE A 41 -4.12 -10.58 4.04
CA ILE A 41 -2.99 -11.02 4.87
C ILE A 41 -3.47 -12.00 5.96
N ALA A 42 -4.58 -11.69 6.63
CA ALA A 42 -5.17 -12.56 7.64
C ALA A 42 -5.59 -13.91 7.06
N ALA A 43 -6.24 -13.92 5.89
CA ALA A 43 -6.62 -15.14 5.18
C ALA A 43 -5.40 -15.98 4.80
N TYR A 44 -4.33 -15.33 4.34
CA TYR A 44 -3.06 -16.01 4.07
C TYR A 44 -2.46 -16.64 5.33
N LEU A 45 -2.43 -15.92 6.46
CA LEU A 45 -1.94 -16.44 7.74
C LEU A 45 -2.78 -17.63 8.24
N VAL A 46 -4.10 -17.56 8.10
CA VAL A 46 -5.00 -18.69 8.41
C VAL A 46 -4.70 -19.88 7.49
N GLY A 47 -4.48 -19.64 6.20
CA GLY A 47 -4.07 -20.68 5.26
C GLY A 47 -2.77 -21.37 5.68
N LEU A 48 -1.76 -20.60 6.10
CA LEU A 48 -0.51 -21.15 6.66
C LEU A 48 -0.75 -21.98 7.91
N ALA A 49 -1.62 -21.53 8.81
CA ALA A 49 -1.94 -22.28 10.02
C ALA A 49 -2.60 -23.62 9.70
N LEU A 50 -3.51 -23.67 8.72
CA LEU A 50 -4.15 -24.90 8.27
C LEU A 50 -3.16 -25.89 7.67
N ILE A 51 -2.21 -25.40 6.85
CA ILE A 51 -1.14 -26.23 6.29
C ILE A 51 -0.26 -26.79 7.41
N ALA A 52 0.16 -25.94 8.36
CA ALA A 52 1.01 -26.36 9.46
C ALA A 52 0.31 -27.36 10.40
N LEU A 53 -1.00 -27.25 10.62
CA LEU A 53 -1.78 -28.26 11.35
C LEU A 53 -1.83 -29.59 10.60
N HIS A 54 -2.03 -29.55 9.29
CA HIS A 54 -2.03 -30.75 8.45
C HIS A 54 -0.67 -31.46 8.50
N ASP A 55 0.42 -30.71 8.40
CA ASP A 55 1.78 -31.24 8.46
C ASP A 55 2.10 -31.82 9.83
N GLY A 56 1.67 -31.16 10.91
CA GLY A 56 1.80 -31.67 12.28
C GLY A 56 1.07 -33.00 12.48
N TRP A 57 -0.13 -33.15 11.91
CA TRP A 57 -0.87 -34.41 11.97
C TRP A 57 -0.19 -35.54 11.21
N LEU A 58 0.41 -35.23 10.05
CA LEU A 58 1.15 -36.22 9.25
C LEU A 58 2.42 -36.69 9.98
N LEU A 59 3.17 -35.77 10.59
CA LEU A 59 4.40 -36.07 11.33
C LEU A 59 4.14 -36.89 12.60
N SER A 60 3.01 -36.65 13.26
CA SER A 60 2.59 -37.43 14.43
C SER A 60 2.36 -38.90 14.08
N LYS A 61 1.88 -39.22 12.86
CA LYS A 61 1.74 -40.61 12.39
C LYS A 61 3.08 -41.31 12.17
N THR A 62 4.12 -40.57 11.86
CA THR A 62 5.47 -41.11 11.62
C THR A 62 6.32 -41.24 12.89
N HIS A 63 5.71 -41.16 14.09
CA HIS A 63 6.40 -41.18 15.39
C HIS A 63 7.50 -40.11 15.52
N SER A 64 7.29 -38.97 14.85
CA SER A 64 8.19 -37.81 14.97
C SER A 64 7.71 -36.92 16.10
N ASP A 65 8.59 -36.63 17.07
CA ASP A 65 8.33 -35.71 18.18
C ASP A 65 8.44 -34.21 17.77
N ASN A 66 8.43 -33.92 16.46
CA ASN A 66 8.55 -32.56 15.97
C ASN A 66 7.26 -31.77 16.19
N THR A 67 7.25 -30.91 17.21
CA THR A 67 6.13 -30.02 17.55
C THR A 67 6.14 -28.70 16.77
N GLY A 68 7.16 -28.47 15.94
CA GLY A 68 7.33 -27.24 15.15
C GLY A 68 6.11 -26.83 14.31
N PRO A 69 5.44 -27.74 13.58
CA PRO A 69 4.25 -27.39 12.78
C PRO A 69 3.08 -26.89 13.65
N TYR A 70 2.86 -27.47 14.82
CA TYR A 70 1.83 -27.00 15.75
C TYR A 70 2.15 -25.61 16.31
N ALA A 71 3.41 -25.34 16.63
CA ALA A 71 3.85 -24.00 17.05
C ALA A 71 3.63 -22.96 15.95
N THR A 72 4.00 -23.28 14.71
CA THR A 72 3.75 -22.41 13.55
C THR A 72 2.26 -22.12 13.38
N ALA A 73 1.40 -23.15 13.50
CA ALA A 73 -0.05 -22.96 13.41
C ALA A 73 -0.59 -21.98 14.46
N VAL A 74 -0.18 -22.16 15.72
CA VAL A 74 -0.60 -21.28 16.83
C VAL A 74 -0.13 -19.85 16.60
N ILE A 75 1.14 -19.65 16.24
CA ILE A 75 1.71 -18.33 15.98
C ILE A 75 1.00 -17.65 14.81
N SER A 76 0.75 -18.36 13.71
CA SER A 76 0.07 -17.81 12.54
C SER A 76 -1.37 -17.39 12.86
N ILE A 77 -2.11 -18.17 13.66
CA ILE A 77 -3.46 -17.80 14.11
C ILE A 77 -3.43 -16.56 15.00
N ILE A 78 -2.52 -16.52 15.98
CA ILE A 78 -2.35 -15.36 16.85
C ILE A 78 -2.06 -14.11 16.02
N MET A 79 -1.13 -14.19 15.07
CA MET A 79 -0.81 -13.08 14.17
C MET A 79 -2.00 -12.66 13.29
N ALA A 80 -2.79 -13.60 12.78
CA ALA A 80 -3.98 -13.30 11.98
C ALA A 80 -5.03 -12.50 12.76
N VAL A 81 -5.14 -12.72 14.08
CA VAL A 81 -6.02 -11.95 14.96
C VAL A 81 -5.40 -10.60 15.33
N LEU A 82 -4.10 -10.59 15.67
CA LEU A 82 -3.41 -9.39 16.12
C LEU A 82 -3.19 -8.34 15.01
N ILE A 83 -3.19 -8.74 13.74
CA ILE A 83 -2.89 -7.82 12.65
C ILE A 83 -3.84 -6.61 12.58
N PHE A 84 -5.13 -6.78 12.92
CA PHE A 84 -6.11 -5.69 12.88
C PHE A 84 -5.84 -4.60 13.94
N PRO A 85 -5.77 -4.91 15.24
CA PRO A 85 -5.47 -3.90 16.24
C PRO A 85 -4.06 -3.30 16.05
N ILE A 86 -3.09 -4.10 15.62
CA ILE A 86 -1.74 -3.62 15.31
C ILE A 86 -1.78 -2.62 14.16
N ALA A 87 -2.48 -2.93 13.06
CA ALA A 87 -2.59 -2.02 11.93
C ALA A 87 -3.28 -0.70 12.31
N HIS A 88 -4.33 -0.77 13.13
CA HIS A 88 -5.03 0.43 13.60
C HIS A 88 -4.13 1.34 14.45
N LEU A 89 -3.18 0.76 15.19
CA LEU A 89 -2.20 1.52 15.98
C LEU A 89 -1.02 2.03 15.13
N LEU A 90 -0.48 1.19 14.25
CA LEU A 90 0.74 1.48 13.50
C LEU A 90 0.51 2.41 12.31
N LEU A 91 -0.60 2.25 11.58
CA LEU A 91 -0.84 3.05 10.37
C LEU A 91 -0.87 4.55 10.66
N PRO A 92 -1.58 5.06 11.68
CA PRO A 92 -1.55 6.48 12.02
C PRO A 92 -0.18 6.94 12.46
N LEU A 93 0.54 6.09 13.21
CA LEU A 93 1.90 6.39 13.66
C LEU A 93 2.84 6.61 12.47
N LEU A 94 2.76 5.76 11.42
CA LEU A 94 3.53 5.96 10.19
C LEU A 94 3.23 7.32 9.55
N SER A 95 1.96 7.72 9.47
CA SER A 95 1.57 9.02 8.93
C SER A 95 2.13 10.17 9.76
N VAL A 96 2.08 10.08 11.09
CA VAL A 96 2.64 11.09 12.00
C VAL A 96 4.16 11.20 11.81
N LEU A 97 4.87 10.07 11.76
CA LEU A 97 6.32 10.05 11.52
C LEU A 97 6.67 10.69 10.17
N LEU A 98 5.94 10.33 9.10
CA LEU A 98 6.11 10.97 7.79
C LEU A 98 5.84 12.48 7.88
N GLY A 99 4.79 12.90 8.58
CA GLY A 99 4.47 14.30 8.78
C GLY A 99 5.60 15.06 9.48
N ILE A 100 6.16 14.51 10.55
CA ILE A 100 7.32 15.08 11.25
C ILE A 100 8.53 15.18 10.32
N ILE A 101 8.82 14.14 9.54
CA ILE A 101 9.92 14.14 8.56
C ILE A 101 9.70 15.26 7.52
N LEU A 102 8.49 15.42 6.99
CA LEU A 102 8.19 16.50 6.04
C LEU A 102 8.33 17.89 6.66
N LEU A 103 7.94 18.06 7.92
CA LEU A 103 8.13 19.32 8.65
C LEU A 103 9.61 19.65 8.77
N ILE A 104 10.44 18.71 9.23
CA ILE A 104 11.89 18.91 9.36
C ILE A 104 12.50 19.28 8.01
N ASN A 105 12.17 18.54 6.95
CA ASN A 105 12.66 18.81 5.60
C ASN A 105 12.18 20.15 5.06
N GLY A 106 10.90 20.50 5.25
CA GLY A 106 10.33 21.76 4.80
C GLY A 106 10.98 22.97 5.49
N VAL A 107 11.23 22.88 6.80
CA VAL A 107 11.97 23.90 7.56
C VAL A 107 13.41 24.00 7.09
N ASN A 108 14.13 22.88 6.91
CA ASN A 108 15.50 22.89 6.40
C ASN A 108 15.58 23.51 5.00
N GLN A 109 14.67 23.16 4.11
CA GLN A 109 14.59 23.73 2.77
C GLN A 109 14.33 25.24 2.81
N PHE A 110 13.50 25.73 3.75
CA PHE A 110 13.25 27.17 3.92
C PHE A 110 14.54 27.92 4.25
N PHE A 111 15.34 27.38 5.18
CA PHE A 111 16.63 27.96 5.55
C PHE A 111 17.64 27.90 4.40
N ASN A 112 17.68 26.79 3.66
CA ASN A 112 18.55 26.66 2.48
C ASN A 112 18.18 27.68 1.40
N ALA A 113 16.89 27.90 1.13
CA ALA A 113 16.42 28.92 0.18
C ALA A 113 16.84 30.35 0.60
N ARG A 114 16.83 30.64 1.91
CA ARG A 114 17.35 31.91 2.46
C ARG A 114 18.84 32.07 2.23
N VAL A 115 19.62 31.00 2.44
CA VAL A 115 21.06 31.02 2.23
C VAL A 115 21.39 31.19 0.75
N ASN A 116 20.74 30.43 -0.14
CA ASN A 116 20.95 30.51 -1.59
C ASN A 116 20.64 31.90 -2.16
N ARG A 117 19.61 32.58 -1.65
CA ARG A 117 19.30 33.98 -2.00
C ARG A 117 20.44 34.95 -1.66
N LYS A 118 21.25 34.66 -0.63
CA LYS A 118 22.40 35.49 -0.27
C LYS A 118 23.57 35.30 -1.23
N TYR A 119 23.72 34.12 -1.84
CA TYR A 119 24.83 33.78 -2.74
C TYR A 119 24.53 34.10 -4.20
N ILE A 120 23.29 33.90 -4.64
CA ILE A 120 22.83 34.14 -6.00
C ILE A 120 21.78 35.23 -5.88
N ASN A 121 22.03 36.41 -6.45
CA ASN A 121 21.17 37.60 -6.35
C ASN A 121 19.85 37.45 -7.15
N VAL A 122 19.25 36.26 -7.12
CA VAL A 122 17.98 35.88 -7.73
C VAL A 122 17.14 35.23 -6.63
N ILE A 123 15.86 35.60 -6.53
CA ILE A 123 14.97 35.08 -5.50
C ILE A 123 14.58 33.63 -5.87
N PRO A 124 14.92 32.61 -5.06
CA PRO A 124 14.59 31.21 -5.36
C PRO A 124 13.13 30.91 -4.99
N TRP A 125 12.19 31.48 -5.73
CA TRP A 125 10.75 31.40 -5.44
C TRP A 125 10.21 29.96 -5.42
N LEU A 126 10.77 29.08 -6.27
CA LEU A 126 10.43 27.65 -6.30
C LEU A 126 10.82 26.93 -5.00
N ASP A 127 11.96 27.26 -4.41
CA ASP A 127 12.42 26.62 -3.17
C ASP A 127 11.54 27.02 -1.98
N TYR A 128 11.11 28.29 -1.92
CA TYR A 128 10.16 28.75 -0.91
C TYR A 128 8.79 28.10 -1.08
N LEU A 129 8.30 27.97 -2.31
CA LEU A 129 7.04 27.30 -2.61
C LEU A 129 7.10 25.82 -2.20
N TYR A 130 8.18 25.13 -2.57
CA TYR A 130 8.38 23.73 -2.21
C TYR A 130 8.46 23.53 -0.69
N SER A 131 9.24 24.37 0.00
CA SER A 131 9.31 24.38 1.47
C SER A 131 7.93 24.58 2.11
N LEU A 132 7.14 25.55 1.63
CA LEU A 132 5.81 25.82 2.15
C LEU A 132 4.88 24.63 1.95
N LEU A 133 4.91 23.98 0.77
CA LEU A 133 4.14 22.78 0.49
C LEU A 133 4.51 21.63 1.44
N LEU A 134 5.81 21.39 1.66
CA LEU A 134 6.29 20.37 2.60
C LEU A 134 5.80 20.62 4.04
N ILE A 135 5.87 21.87 4.50
CA ILE A 135 5.40 22.24 5.84
C ILE A 135 3.89 22.00 5.95
N LEU A 136 3.09 22.47 4.99
CA LEU A 136 1.65 22.29 4.99
C LEU A 136 1.25 20.81 4.96
N LEU A 137 1.87 20.00 4.08
CA LEU A 137 1.68 18.55 4.03
C LEU A 137 2.04 17.89 5.37
N GLY A 138 3.16 18.30 5.97
CA GLY A 138 3.61 17.81 7.26
C GLY A 138 2.63 18.10 8.39
N ILE A 139 2.09 19.34 8.47
CA ILE A 139 1.06 19.71 9.45
C ILE A 139 -0.17 18.82 9.27
N ILE A 140 -0.68 18.69 8.04
CA ILE A 140 -1.90 17.90 7.79
C ILE A 140 -1.67 16.43 8.16
N LEU A 141 -0.51 15.85 7.85
CA LEU A 141 -0.16 14.46 8.20
C LEU A 141 -0.11 14.19 9.71
N VAL A 142 0.38 15.16 10.50
CA VAL A 142 0.49 15.03 11.96
C VAL A 142 -0.87 15.14 12.63
N PHE A 143 -1.68 16.12 12.22
CA PHE A 143 -2.98 16.37 12.86
C PHE A 143 -4.12 15.50 12.30
N ASN A 144 -4.05 15.10 11.03
CA ASN A 144 -5.06 14.28 10.34
C ASN A 144 -4.41 13.06 9.65
N PRO A 145 -3.85 12.11 10.42
CA PRO A 145 -3.08 10.99 9.85
C PRO A 145 -3.90 10.05 8.99
N PHE A 146 -5.16 9.79 9.37
CA PHE A 146 -6.05 8.89 8.62
C PHE A 146 -6.45 9.47 7.26
N ASP A 147 -6.71 10.78 7.18
CA ASP A 147 -7.12 11.43 5.94
C ASP A 147 -6.02 11.38 4.88
N MET A 148 -4.76 11.50 5.28
CA MET A 148 -3.63 11.44 4.35
C MET A 148 -3.31 10.02 3.88
N LEU A 149 -3.44 9.01 4.76
CA LEU A 149 -3.44 7.61 4.33
C LEU A 149 -4.55 7.38 3.30
N SER A 150 -5.74 7.92 3.54
CA SER A 150 -6.85 7.83 2.60
C SER A 150 -6.51 8.50 1.25
N LEU A 151 -5.84 9.66 1.28
CA LEU A 151 -5.39 10.39 0.09
C LEU A 151 -4.36 9.59 -0.69
N PHE A 152 -3.41 8.93 -0.02
CA PHE A 152 -2.45 8.04 -0.65
C PHE A 152 -3.14 6.90 -1.41
N PHE A 153 -4.12 6.23 -0.79
CA PHE A 153 -4.92 5.20 -1.45
C PHE A 153 -5.72 5.77 -2.63
N ARG A 154 -6.26 6.99 -2.52
CA ARG A 154 -6.95 7.64 -3.64
C ARG A 154 -6.01 7.92 -4.80
N LEU A 155 -4.79 8.40 -4.55
CA LEU A 155 -3.77 8.61 -5.58
C LEU A 155 -3.38 7.31 -6.27
N LEU A 156 -3.20 6.23 -5.51
CA LEU A 156 -3.01 4.89 -6.08
C LEU A 156 -4.21 4.47 -6.93
N GLY A 157 -5.43 4.74 -6.47
CA GLY A 157 -6.67 4.47 -7.21
C GLY A 157 -6.73 5.20 -8.55
N VAL A 158 -6.40 6.49 -8.57
CA VAL A 158 -6.27 7.28 -9.82
C VAL A 158 -5.23 6.64 -10.75
N GLY A 159 -4.07 6.25 -10.21
CA GLY A 159 -3.03 5.57 -10.98
C GLY A 159 -3.50 4.26 -11.60
N LEU A 160 -4.21 3.42 -10.84
CA LEU A 160 -4.76 2.15 -11.33
C LEU A 160 -5.81 2.36 -12.42
N ILE A 161 -6.69 3.36 -12.26
CA ILE A 161 -7.67 3.73 -13.29
C ILE A 161 -6.96 4.21 -14.56
N ALA A 162 -5.93 5.06 -14.42
CA ALA A 162 -5.15 5.52 -15.55
C ALA A 162 -4.48 4.35 -16.30
N LEU A 163 -3.91 3.39 -15.57
CA LEU A 163 -3.34 2.18 -16.16
C LEU A 163 -4.40 1.33 -16.88
N ALA A 164 -5.59 1.15 -16.29
CA ALA A 164 -6.69 0.42 -16.90
C ALA A 164 -7.15 1.08 -18.21
N ILE A 165 -7.26 2.42 -18.24
CA ILE A 165 -7.59 3.19 -19.44
C ILE A 165 -6.50 3.00 -20.51
N MET A 166 -5.22 3.10 -20.13
CA MET A 166 -4.10 2.92 -21.05
C MET A 166 -4.09 1.50 -21.65
N GLU A 167 -4.31 0.46 -20.85
CA GLU A 167 -4.41 -0.92 -21.36
C GLU A 167 -5.62 -1.11 -22.27
N PHE A 168 -6.76 -0.48 -21.97
CA PHE A 168 -7.95 -0.53 -22.82
C PHE A 168 -7.70 0.12 -24.19
N ILE A 169 -7.08 1.30 -24.21
CA ILE A 169 -6.69 2.00 -25.44
C ILE A 169 -5.69 1.14 -26.23
N ASN A 170 -4.68 0.60 -25.57
CA ASN A 170 -3.67 -0.26 -26.17
C ASN A 170 -4.30 -1.53 -26.81
N THR A 171 -5.27 -2.13 -26.13
CA THR A 171 -6.00 -3.31 -26.62
C THR A 171 -6.84 -2.99 -27.86
N ARG A 172 -7.32 -1.75 -28.02
CA ARG A 172 -8.04 -1.27 -29.20
C ARG A 172 -7.11 -0.95 -30.38
N LEU A 173 -5.91 -0.43 -30.10
CA LEU A 173 -4.93 0.00 -31.11
C LEU A 173 -4.18 -1.18 -31.76
N TYR A 174 -3.82 -2.20 -30.99
CA TYR A 174 -3.09 -3.38 -31.49
C TYR A 174 -4.04 -4.54 -31.88
N LYS A 175 -5.15 -4.21 -32.54
CA LYS A 175 -6.05 -5.22 -33.12
C LYS A 175 -5.33 -6.08 -34.16
#